data_AF-A0AAJ6XAX9-F1
#
_entry.id   AF-A0AAJ6XAX9-F1
#
_cell.length_a   1.000
_cell.length_b   1.000
_cell.length_c   1.000
_cell.angle_alpha   90.00
_cell.angle_beta   90.00
_cell.angle_gamma   90.00
#
_symmetry.space_group_name_H-M   'P 1'
#
loop_
_entity.id
_entity.type
_entity.pdbx_description
1 polymer ?
#
loop_
_entity_poly.entity_id
_entity_poly.type
_entity_poly.pdbx_seq_one_letter_code
_entity_poly.pdbx_strand_id
1 'polypeptide(L)'
;MKLERTQILSLFMKVMKKFYKYLHGIASKDIESTLPRLKERELRPHSISVDDDLKEAAKQVEDGMKSKMEGLLNPEFLQQYAIEGGKEEFDDALQKHGGKINPGSVISVKSSRVKPEKHGKQESSRSGKKRGKEDRGSRSNKKSKS
;
A
#
# COMPACT_ATOMS: atom_id res chain seq x y z
N MET A 1 10.74 66.92 -48.94
CA MET A 1 9.83 65.91 -49.53
C MET A 1 8.39 66.40 -49.37
N LYS A 2 7.65 66.64 -50.47
CA LYS A 2 6.23 67.01 -50.42
C LYS A 2 5.40 65.73 -50.31
N LEU A 3 5.26 65.17 -49.11
CA LEU A 3 4.37 64.04 -48.85
C LEU A 3 3.09 64.53 -48.19
N GLU A 4 1.96 64.00 -48.67
CA GLU A 4 0.65 64.23 -48.05
C GLU A 4 0.62 63.68 -46.62
N ARG A 5 -0.08 64.36 -45.71
CA ARG A 5 -0.14 63.99 -44.27
C ARG A 5 -0.53 62.53 -44.05
N THR A 6 -1.45 62.02 -44.87
CA THR A 6 -1.93 60.63 -44.83
C THR A 6 -0.84 59.63 -45.24
N GLN A 7 0.01 59.99 -46.20
CA GLN A 7 1.12 59.15 -46.65
C GLN A 7 2.19 59.03 -45.55
N ILE A 8 2.49 60.13 -44.85
CA ILE A 8 3.43 60.14 -43.72
C ILE A 8 2.99 59.16 -42.63
N LEU A 9 1.70 59.21 -42.25
CA LEU A 9 1.16 58.28 -41.25
C LEU A 9 1.22 56.82 -41.71
N SER A 10 0.90 56.55 -42.98
CA SER A 10 0.98 55.21 -43.54
C SER A 10 2.42 54.66 -43.54
N LEU A 11 3.40 55.52 -43.81
CA LEU A 11 4.82 55.17 -43.84
C LEU A 11 5.34 54.93 -42.41
N PHE A 12 4.95 55.77 -41.47
CA PHE A 12 5.23 55.60 -40.05
C PHE A 12 4.69 54.26 -39.54
N MET A 13 3.42 53.93 -39.82
CA MET A 13 2.83 52.66 -39.42
C MET A 13 3.55 51.45 -40.04
N LYS A 14 4.02 51.56 -41.29
CA LYS A 14 4.83 50.51 -41.92
C LYS A 14 6.18 50.32 -41.22
N VAL A 15 6.85 51.42 -40.85
CA VAL A 15 8.12 51.37 -40.11
C VAL A 15 7.91 50.78 -38.71
N MET A 16 6.88 51.22 -37.99
CA MET A 16 6.54 50.71 -36.65
C MET A 16 6.24 49.21 -36.68
N LYS A 17 5.51 48.72 -37.69
CA LYS A 17 5.26 47.28 -37.87
C LYS A 17 6.56 46.50 -38.10
N LYS A 18 7.49 47.03 -38.90
CA LYS A 18 8.80 46.39 -39.13
C LYS A 18 9.64 46.37 -37.85
N PHE A 19 9.65 47.48 -37.11
CA PHE A 19 10.38 47.61 -35.85
C PHE A 19 9.86 46.63 -34.79
N TYR A 20 8.53 46.55 -34.62
CA TYR A 20 7.91 45.58 -33.73
C TYR A 20 8.26 44.14 -34.10
N LYS A 21 8.16 43.78 -35.39
CA LYS A 21 8.53 42.42 -35.86
C LYS A 21 9.99 42.09 -35.57
N TYR A 22 10.90 43.05 -35.73
CA TYR A 22 12.31 42.86 -35.44
C TYR A 22 12.57 42.63 -33.95
N LEU A 23 12.00 43.48 -33.08
CA LEU A 23 12.11 43.33 -31.63
C LEU A 23 11.49 42.03 -31.13
N HIS A 24 10.31 41.67 -31.65
CA HIS A 24 9.68 40.40 -31.33
C HIS A 24 10.53 39.21 -31.79
N GLY A 25 11.17 39.30 -32.96
CA GLY A 25 12.09 38.26 -33.43
C GLY A 25 13.31 38.07 -32.52
N ILE A 26 13.85 39.15 -31.96
CA ILE A 26 14.94 39.08 -30.97
C ILE A 26 14.43 38.46 -29.68
N ALA A 27 13.32 38.97 -29.13
CA ALA A 27 12.75 38.45 -27.89
C ALA A 27 12.38 36.96 -27.99
N SER A 28 11.80 36.52 -29.12
CA SER A 28 11.49 35.11 -29.37
C SER A 28 12.75 34.25 -29.40
N LYS A 29 13.84 34.71 -30.02
CA LYS A 29 15.12 33.98 -30.04
C LYS A 29 15.75 33.91 -28.64
N ASP A 30 15.68 34.98 -27.88
CA ASP A 30 16.17 35.01 -26.50
C ASP A 30 15.37 34.04 -25.62
N ILE A 31 14.03 34.03 -25.76
CA ILE A 31 13.15 33.07 -25.09
C ILE A 31 13.49 31.63 -25.53
N GLU A 32 13.64 31.35 -26.83
CA GLU A 32 14.04 30.02 -27.32
C GLU A 32 15.42 29.58 -26.80
N SER A 33 16.35 30.52 -26.61
CA SER A 33 17.69 30.24 -26.08
C SER A 33 17.70 30.00 -24.57
N THR A 34 16.82 30.68 -23.83
CA THR A 34 16.70 30.58 -22.37
C THR A 34 15.77 29.47 -21.93
N LEU A 35 14.86 29.02 -22.79
CA LEU A 35 14.06 27.84 -22.55
C LEU A 35 15.02 26.65 -22.36
N PRO A 36 14.84 25.85 -21.29
CA PRO A 36 15.64 24.66 -21.09
C PRO A 36 15.40 23.76 -22.30
N ARG A 37 16.41 23.66 -23.19
CA ARG A 37 16.39 22.72 -24.31
C ARG A 37 16.01 21.37 -23.71
N LEU A 38 14.97 20.75 -24.28
CA LEU A 38 14.54 19.41 -23.90
C LEU A 38 15.76 18.50 -24.07
N LYS A 39 16.50 18.29 -22.99
CA LYS A 39 17.60 17.34 -22.97
C LYS A 39 16.93 16.01 -23.19
N GLU A 40 17.18 15.43 -24.35
CA GLU A 40 16.81 14.06 -24.65
C GLU A 40 17.49 13.19 -23.59
N ARG A 41 16.72 12.86 -22.55
CA ARG A 41 17.20 11.97 -21.49
C ARG A 41 17.12 10.57 -22.08
N GLU A 42 18.27 9.93 -22.21
CA GLU A 42 18.31 8.50 -22.49
C GLU A 42 17.58 7.76 -21.35
N LEU A 43 16.36 7.31 -21.63
CA LEU A 43 15.59 6.48 -20.71
C LEU A 43 16.19 5.07 -20.77
N ARG A 44 17.19 4.82 -19.91
CA ARG A 44 17.75 3.48 -19.73
C ARG A 44 16.87 2.69 -18.76
N PRO A 45 16.59 1.41 -19.05
CA PRO A 45 15.87 0.56 -18.11
C PRO A 45 16.66 0.45 -16.80
N HIS A 46 15.95 0.43 -15.69
CA HIS A 46 16.55 0.19 -14.38
C HIS A 46 17.11 -1.24 -14.32
N SER A 47 18.25 -1.41 -13.66
CA SER A 47 18.86 -2.73 -13.45
C SER A 47 18.04 -3.63 -12.52
N ILE A 48 17.13 -3.04 -11.74
CA ILE A 48 16.27 -3.70 -10.77
C ILE A 48 14.83 -3.33 -11.12
N SER A 49 13.92 -4.30 -11.07
CA SER A 49 12.49 -4.05 -11.23
C SER A 49 11.93 -3.31 -10.02
N VAL A 50 10.95 -2.44 -10.24
CA VAL A 50 10.19 -1.79 -9.15
C VAL A 50 9.60 -2.85 -8.21
N ASP A 51 9.15 -3.98 -8.75
CA ASP A 51 8.61 -5.08 -7.94
C ASP A 51 9.66 -5.70 -7.03
N ASP A 52 10.91 -5.79 -7.48
CA ASP A 52 12.01 -6.36 -6.70
C ASP A 52 12.43 -5.42 -5.57
N ASP A 53 12.52 -4.11 -5.84
CA ASP A 53 12.79 -3.08 -4.85
C ASP A 53 11.71 -3.04 -3.75
N LEU A 54 10.43 -3.13 -4.15
CA LEU A 54 9.32 -3.21 -3.21
C LEU A 54 9.36 -4.46 -2.32
N LYS A 55 9.72 -5.62 -2.89
CA LYS A 55 9.88 -6.86 -2.13
C LYS A 55 11.05 -6.76 -1.14
N GLU A 56 12.16 -6.15 -1.54
CA GLU A 56 13.30 -5.93 -0.66
C GLU A 56 12.93 -5.01 0.50
N ALA A 57 12.25 -3.89 0.23
CA ALA A 57 11.76 -2.96 1.24
C ALA A 57 10.79 -3.64 2.22
N ALA A 58 9.85 -4.45 1.72
CA ALA A 58 8.91 -5.20 2.57
C ALA A 58 9.65 -6.18 3.50
N LYS A 59 10.65 -6.89 2.97
CA LYS A 59 11.46 -7.83 3.75
C LYS A 59 12.26 -7.11 4.85
N GLN A 60 12.86 -5.97 4.55
CA GLN A 60 13.57 -5.16 5.55
C GLN A 60 12.64 -4.71 6.69
N VAL A 61 11.40 -4.34 6.39
CA VAL A 61 10.40 -3.97 7.40
C VAL A 61 10.02 -5.18 8.26
N GLU A 62 9.74 -6.33 7.64
CA GLU A 62 9.42 -7.55 8.38
C GLU A 62 10.56 -7.97 9.31
N ASP A 63 11.80 -7.99 8.83
CA ASP A 63 12.96 -8.39 9.62
C ASP A 63 13.24 -7.37 10.76
N GLY A 64 13.01 -6.09 10.49
CA GLY A 64 13.03 -5.03 11.51
C GLY A 64 11.93 -5.17 12.56
N MET A 65 10.75 -5.67 12.20
CA MET A 65 9.67 -5.96 13.15
C MET A 65 9.97 -7.23 13.96
N LYS A 66 10.40 -8.31 13.30
CA LYS A 66 10.75 -9.59 13.95
C LYS A 66 11.83 -9.40 15.00
N SER A 67 12.91 -8.69 14.66
CA SER A 67 14.01 -8.40 15.60
C SER A 67 13.55 -7.59 16.82
N LYS A 68 12.67 -6.61 16.64
CA LYS A 68 12.06 -5.87 17.77
C LYS A 68 11.15 -6.75 18.62
N MET A 69 10.37 -7.63 17.99
CA MET A 69 9.41 -8.50 18.68
C MET A 69 10.10 -9.65 19.41
N GLU A 70 11.22 -10.16 18.91
CA GLU A 70 11.99 -11.27 19.50
C GLU A 70 12.49 -10.94 20.91
N GLY A 71 12.84 -9.68 21.19
CA GLY A 71 13.21 -9.23 22.54
C GLY A 71 12.03 -8.97 23.48
N LEU A 72 10.83 -8.72 22.95
CA LEU A 72 9.62 -8.41 23.73
C LEU A 72 8.83 -9.67 24.10
N LEU A 73 8.82 -10.68 23.23
CA LEU A 73 8.01 -11.90 23.38
C LEU A 73 8.84 -13.05 23.99
N ASN A 74 9.43 -12.83 25.17
CA ASN A 74 10.12 -13.90 25.88
C ASN A 74 9.09 -14.88 26.47
N PRO A 75 9.12 -16.17 26.08
CA PRO A 75 8.15 -17.16 26.55
C PRO A 75 8.19 -17.34 28.07
N GLU A 76 9.35 -17.16 28.71
CA GLU A 76 9.53 -17.21 30.17
C GLU A 76 8.72 -16.12 30.91
N PHE A 77 8.63 -14.90 30.35
CA PHE A 77 7.79 -13.85 30.94
C PHE A 77 6.31 -14.07 30.66
N LEU A 78 5.97 -14.67 29.51
CA LEU A 78 4.58 -14.96 29.13
C LEU A 78 3.99 -16.14 29.93
N GLN A 79 4.82 -17.06 30.41
CA GLN A 79 4.41 -18.18 31.27
C GLN A 79 3.77 -17.70 32.58
N GLN A 80 4.17 -16.55 33.12
CA GLN A 80 3.59 -15.99 34.35
C GLN A 80 2.10 -15.61 34.19
N TYR A 81 1.66 -15.40 32.96
CA TYR A 81 0.27 -15.09 32.62
C TYR A 81 -0.47 -16.29 32.02
N ALA A 82 0.14 -17.48 32.00
CA ALA A 82 -0.49 -18.69 31.51
C ALA A 82 -1.56 -19.17 32.50
N ILE A 83 -2.80 -19.31 32.03
CA ILE A 83 -3.89 -19.91 32.79
C ILE A 83 -3.79 -21.43 32.62
N GLU A 84 -3.29 -22.13 33.63
CA GLU A 84 -3.14 -23.60 33.63
C GLU A 84 -4.49 -24.35 33.73
N GLY A 85 -5.55 -23.61 34.07
CA GLY A 85 -6.89 -24.08 34.30
C GLY A 85 -7.70 -24.50 33.08
N GLY A 86 -8.76 -25.29 33.33
CA GLY A 86 -9.77 -25.61 32.31
C GLY A 86 -10.58 -24.37 31.86
N LYS A 87 -11.53 -24.57 30.94
CA LYS A 87 -12.38 -23.48 30.42
C LYS A 87 -13.08 -22.66 31.52
N GLU A 88 -13.45 -23.31 32.62
CA GLU A 88 -14.14 -22.67 33.75
C GLU A 88 -13.24 -21.67 34.49
N GLU A 89 -11.98 -22.02 34.76
CA GLU A 89 -11.01 -21.09 35.38
C GLU A 89 -10.60 -19.95 34.43
N PHE A 90 -10.58 -20.22 33.12
CA PHE A 90 -10.37 -19.20 32.11
C PHE A 90 -11.52 -18.18 32.11
N ASP A 91 -12.77 -18.64 32.05
CA ASP A 91 -13.95 -17.77 32.07
C ASP A 91 -14.05 -16.96 33.37
N ASP A 92 -13.69 -17.56 34.52
CA ASP A 92 -13.61 -16.87 35.80
C ASP A 92 -12.53 -15.78 35.83
N ALA A 93 -11.34 -16.04 35.27
CA ALA A 93 -10.26 -15.06 35.19
C ALA A 93 -10.64 -13.86 34.31
N LEU A 94 -11.36 -14.11 33.21
CA LEU A 94 -11.90 -13.07 32.33
C LEU A 94 -12.94 -12.19 33.02
N GLN A 95 -13.81 -12.80 33.84
CA GLN A 95 -14.85 -12.09 34.56
C GLN A 95 -14.30 -11.27 35.72
N LYS A 96 -13.31 -11.79 36.47
CA LYS A 96 -12.71 -11.10 37.63
C LYS A 96 -11.94 -9.83 37.28
N HIS A 97 -11.35 -9.75 36.08
CA HIS A 97 -10.56 -8.59 35.64
C HIS A 97 -11.27 -7.64 34.67
N GLY A 98 -12.58 -7.79 34.45
CA GLY A 98 -13.45 -6.76 33.87
C GLY A 98 -13.23 -6.42 32.39
N GLY A 99 -12.49 -7.22 31.63
CA GLY A 99 -12.14 -6.93 30.23
C GLY A 99 -12.84 -7.83 29.23
N LYS A 100 -13.70 -7.25 28.37
CA LYS A 100 -14.17 -7.95 27.15
C LYS A 100 -12.97 -8.15 26.22
N ILE A 101 -12.49 -9.39 26.10
CA ILE A 101 -11.38 -9.72 25.20
C ILE A 101 -11.88 -9.73 23.75
N ASN A 102 -11.18 -9.03 22.86
CA ASN A 102 -11.45 -9.09 21.43
C ASN A 102 -11.04 -10.47 20.88
N PRO A 103 -11.86 -11.10 20.01
CA PRO A 103 -11.64 -12.48 19.55
C PRO A 103 -10.30 -12.71 18.81
N GLY A 104 -9.59 -11.65 18.41
CA GLY A 104 -8.26 -11.72 17.80
C GLY A 104 -7.07 -11.68 18.77
N SER A 105 -7.30 -11.60 20.09
CA SER A 105 -6.22 -11.48 21.10
C SER A 105 -5.99 -12.76 21.92
N VAL A 106 -6.71 -13.85 21.60
CA VAL A 106 -6.52 -15.16 22.24
C VAL A 106 -5.60 -16.01 21.38
N ILE A 107 -4.46 -16.42 21.94
CA ILE A 107 -3.51 -17.35 21.31
C ILE A 107 -3.58 -18.68 22.06
N SER A 108 -4.10 -19.73 21.40
CA SER A 108 -4.15 -21.07 21.98
C SER A 108 -2.94 -21.88 21.50
N VAL A 109 -2.08 -22.27 22.44
CA VAL A 109 -0.92 -23.14 22.16
C VAL A 109 -1.28 -24.57 22.60
N LYS A 110 -1.12 -25.54 21.69
CA LYS A 110 -1.37 -26.95 21.98
C LYS A 110 -0.29 -27.48 22.93
N SER A 111 -0.65 -27.69 24.20
CA SER A 111 0.22 -28.34 25.17
C SER A 111 0.44 -29.81 24.81
N SER A 112 1.69 -30.29 24.86
CA SER A 112 2.08 -31.70 24.67
C SER A 112 2.08 -32.51 25.97
N ARG A 113 1.66 -31.93 27.10
CA ARG A 113 1.61 -32.65 28.38
C ARG A 113 0.48 -33.68 28.36
N VAL A 114 0.84 -34.96 28.56
CA VAL A 114 -0.10 -36.07 28.72
C VAL A 114 -0.95 -35.81 29.97
N LYS A 115 -2.26 -35.68 29.81
CA LYS A 115 -3.20 -35.48 30.93
C LYS A 115 -3.24 -36.75 31.78
N PRO A 116 -3.13 -36.68 33.12
CA PRO A 116 -3.54 -37.79 33.96
C PRO A 116 -5.07 -37.91 33.93
N GLU A 117 -5.57 -39.08 33.55
CA GLU A 117 -6.99 -39.40 33.60
C GLU A 117 -7.52 -39.23 35.02
N LYS A 118 -8.56 -38.40 35.18
CA LYS A 118 -9.50 -38.54 36.30
C LYS A 118 -10.92 -38.60 35.76
N HIS A 119 -11.54 -39.71 36.10
CA HIS A 119 -12.91 -40.11 35.81
C HIS A 119 -13.95 -39.05 36.21
N GLY A 120 -14.96 -38.90 35.35
CA GLY A 120 -16.21 -38.22 35.67
C GLY A 120 -17.13 -38.17 34.46
N LYS A 121 -18.03 -39.16 34.35
CA LYS A 121 -19.02 -39.32 33.26
C LYS A 121 -19.93 -38.09 33.16
N GLN A 122 -20.17 -37.61 31.95
CA GLN A 122 -21.53 -37.52 31.39
C GLN A 122 -21.51 -37.34 29.88
N GLU A 123 -21.99 -38.37 29.19
CA GLU A 123 -22.38 -38.33 27.79
C GLU A 123 -23.58 -37.38 27.62
N SER A 124 -23.54 -36.50 26.63
CA SER A 124 -24.73 -36.22 25.84
C SER A 124 -24.33 -36.05 24.38
N SER A 125 -24.71 -37.06 23.61
CA SER A 125 -24.67 -37.10 22.16
C SER A 125 -25.72 -36.15 21.58
N ARG A 126 -25.37 -35.44 20.49
CA ARG A 126 -26.28 -35.12 19.35
C ARG A 126 -25.55 -34.42 18.19
N SER A 127 -25.20 -35.26 17.21
CA SER A 127 -25.14 -35.05 15.76
C SER A 127 -25.08 -33.62 15.19
N GLY A 128 -23.92 -33.24 14.64
CA GLY A 128 -23.73 -32.09 13.73
C GLY A 128 -23.61 -32.52 12.27
N LYS A 129 -24.75 -32.55 11.58
CA LYS A 129 -25.03 -32.60 10.13
C LYS A 129 -23.83 -32.31 9.18
N LYS A 130 -23.37 -33.33 8.44
CA LYS A 130 -22.58 -33.17 7.20
C LYS A 130 -23.43 -32.44 6.16
N ARG A 131 -23.00 -31.26 5.71
CA ARG A 131 -23.47 -30.64 4.45
C ARG A 131 -22.31 -30.66 3.47
N GLY A 132 -22.41 -31.55 2.48
CA GLY A 132 -21.56 -31.51 1.29
C GLY A 132 -21.75 -30.18 0.55
N LYS A 133 -20.67 -29.66 -0.02
CA LYS A 133 -20.74 -28.60 -1.02
C LYS A 133 -20.29 -29.17 -2.34
N GLU A 134 -21.27 -29.28 -3.22
CA GLU A 134 -21.18 -29.57 -4.64
C GLU A 134 -20.42 -28.47 -5.39
N ASP A 135 -19.73 -28.93 -6.42
CA ASP A 135 -19.43 -28.29 -7.70
C ASP A 135 -19.95 -26.87 -7.96
N ARG A 136 -19.00 -25.97 -8.27
CA ARG A 136 -19.11 -24.94 -9.32
C ARG A 136 -17.68 -24.72 -9.86
N GLY A 137 -17.30 -25.14 -11.05
CA GLY A 137 -17.98 -24.93 -12.32
C GLY A 137 -17.30 -23.77 -13.05
N SER A 138 -16.19 -24.07 -13.72
CA SER A 138 -15.43 -23.17 -14.59
C SER A 138 -16.29 -22.70 -15.77
N ARG A 139 -16.26 -21.40 -16.13
CA ARG A 139 -16.21 -20.92 -17.54
C ARG A 139 -16.06 -19.41 -17.67
N SER A 140 -15.06 -19.06 -18.48
CA SER A 140 -14.77 -17.76 -19.10
C SER A 140 -15.82 -17.39 -20.16
N ASN A 141 -16.02 -16.08 -20.41
CA ASN A 141 -15.83 -15.47 -21.74
C ASN A 141 -16.09 -13.94 -21.78
N LYS A 142 -15.00 -13.22 -22.02
CA LYS A 142 -14.78 -12.17 -23.05
C LYS A 142 -16.02 -11.53 -23.70
N LYS A 143 -16.19 -10.21 -23.53
CA LYS A 143 -16.92 -9.33 -24.46
C LYS A 143 -16.12 -8.06 -24.73
N SER A 144 -15.64 -7.93 -25.97
CA SER A 144 -15.26 -6.66 -26.60
C SER A 144 -16.52 -5.91 -27.02
N LYS A 145 -16.48 -4.57 -27.01
CA LYS A 145 -17.47 -3.72 -27.68
C LYS A 145 -16.76 -2.81 -28.66
N SER A 146 -17.33 -2.80 -29.87
CA SER A 146 -17.05 -1.94 -31.03
C SER A 146 -17.31 -0.48 -30.77
#